data_AF-A0AAV1K008-F1
#
_entry.id   AF-A0AAV1K008-F1
#
_cell.length_a   1.000
_cell.length_b   1.000
_cell.length_c   1.000
_cell.angle_alpha   90.00
_cell.angle_beta   90.00
_cell.angle_gamma   90.00
#
_symmetry.space_group_name_H-M   'P 1'
#
loop_
_entity.id
_entity.type
_entity.pdbx_description
1 polymer ?
#
loop_
_entity_poly.entity_id
_entity_poly.type
_entity_poly.pdbx_seq_one_letter_code
_entity_poly.pdbx_strand_id
1 'polypeptide(L)'
;MLSAAKVRIHGMQDENWVIKDKINQYRGLIKLYERDRKIHEGDLAKQKKRYCRDIRQLRKDITTKREELGIAVYGDKQFLRNAFQEHRRLQLTYMNSQADKVLESIHQENFNKRKQLDRIRYTKKKKMETFRLTQLESAELRDRLLFEVGGKLPAEKKEQAVANYVQRANIKKNAALAIKVMYKKILDILKKDSSYFTVVLEALKLDCRAQGKCLMGATEMGQLAMEYLDDRKFEFNKLEAEIKINMKERERTLKLVRREVAYLTDSFPNLIRKEEATNLDDLYEDEDAGSKHSVHWELEEVMGICKKLQKATLVPSFDKILLRLKEQHYQTERLMMQLTLNSTKRDALIEDRKHAIQMLDSLKNVGQEKTAMYVIEKNQLKAGLEAEEREERNLTTALNERGQLIIEMKTSLQQINQLLSSVGAPNVPRPFKDVPPAIQYALDDMIQPVPEVEADFDKLILTAKQKLNVLIQAVSKMEVTADVKAYANAFYHGILARTMRDNYKDEVVAEGGLIEFEMEDPNVPSHAVVKLRSKQLVEAQVSEFDVPDVPAKK
;
A
#
# COMPACT_ATOMS: atom_id res chain seq x y z
N MET A 1 -40.43 -134.24 -31.72
CA MET A 1 -40.12 -135.48 -32.44
C MET A 1 -39.68 -136.52 -31.41
N LEU A 2 -40.42 -137.62 -31.23
CA LEU A 2 -40.05 -138.69 -30.31
C LEU A 2 -39.00 -139.56 -30.99
N SER A 3 -37.75 -139.53 -30.49
CA SER A 3 -36.68 -140.39 -30.99
C SER A 3 -36.94 -141.84 -30.54
N ALA A 4 -36.75 -142.79 -31.46
CA ALA A 4 -36.99 -144.22 -31.25
C ALA A 4 -36.17 -144.83 -30.09
N ALA A 5 -35.18 -144.10 -29.54
CA ALA A 5 -34.40 -144.52 -28.39
C ALA A 5 -35.16 -144.46 -27.06
N LYS A 6 -36.16 -143.57 -26.90
CA LYS A 6 -36.94 -143.47 -25.64
C LYS A 6 -38.04 -144.52 -25.51
N VAL A 7 -38.44 -145.17 -26.60
CA VAL A 7 -39.45 -146.24 -26.59
C VAL A 7 -38.88 -147.55 -26.00
N ARG A 8 -37.56 -147.75 -26.08
CA ARG A 8 -36.88 -148.96 -25.58
C ARG A 8 -36.74 -149.05 -24.06
N ILE A 9 -36.94 -147.94 -23.34
CA ILE A 9 -36.68 -147.86 -21.88
C ILE A 9 -37.97 -148.14 -21.07
N HIS A 10 -39.13 -148.21 -21.73
CA HIS A 10 -40.37 -148.64 -21.09
C HIS A 10 -40.50 -150.15 -21.25
N GLY A 11 -40.04 -150.89 -20.25
CA GLY A 11 -39.99 -152.36 -20.20
C GLY A 11 -41.34 -153.03 -20.45
N MET A 12 -41.63 -153.26 -21.73
CA MET A 12 -42.82 -153.94 -22.25
C MET A 12 -42.39 -155.14 -23.08
N GLN A 13 -41.73 -156.10 -22.43
CA GLN A 13 -41.25 -157.37 -22.99
C GLN A 13 -42.03 -158.53 -22.38
N ASP A 14 -43.36 -158.50 -22.48
CA ASP A 14 -44.20 -159.64 -22.15
C ASP A 14 -44.83 -160.16 -23.46
N GLU A 15 -44.45 -161.37 -23.87
CA GLU A 15 -44.83 -161.96 -25.17
C GLU A 15 -46.32 -162.33 -25.24
N ASN A 16 -47.01 -162.36 -24.09
CA ASN A 16 -48.44 -162.64 -23.98
C ASN A 16 -49.33 -161.39 -24.12
N TRP A 17 -48.77 -160.22 -24.40
CA TRP A 17 -49.55 -158.98 -24.51
C TRP A 17 -50.10 -158.77 -25.91
N VAL A 18 -51.44 -158.77 -26.00
CA VAL A 18 -52.20 -158.49 -27.21
C VAL A 18 -51.95 -157.04 -27.65
N ILE A 19 -51.94 -156.78 -28.96
CA ILE A 19 -51.72 -155.45 -29.57
C ILE A 19 -52.59 -154.35 -28.92
N LYS A 20 -53.80 -154.72 -28.47
CA LYS A 20 -54.76 -153.85 -27.79
C LYS A 20 -54.23 -153.27 -26.47
N ASP A 21 -53.47 -154.06 -25.71
CA ASP A 21 -52.91 -153.63 -24.41
C ASP A 21 -51.73 -152.69 -24.59
N LYS A 22 -50.87 -152.95 -25.60
CA LYS A 22 -49.80 -152.02 -25.99
C LYS A 22 -50.38 -150.67 -26.41
N ILE A 23 -51.46 -150.65 -27.21
CA ILE A 23 -52.15 -149.41 -27.62
C ILE A 23 -52.70 -148.65 -26.40
N ASN A 24 -53.31 -149.33 -25.44
CA ASN A 24 -53.85 -148.69 -24.24
C ASN A 24 -52.77 -148.06 -23.37
N GLN A 25 -51.60 -148.71 -23.26
CA GLN A 25 -50.46 -148.17 -22.53
C GLN A 25 -49.80 -146.98 -23.23
N TYR A 26 -49.64 -147.03 -24.56
CA TYR A 26 -49.20 -145.85 -25.32
C TYR A 26 -50.18 -144.68 -25.19
N ARG A 27 -51.49 -144.95 -25.18
CA ARG A 27 -52.52 -143.91 -24.88
C ARG A 27 -52.37 -143.37 -23.45
N GLY A 28 -52.05 -144.21 -22.47
CA GLY A 28 -51.77 -143.82 -21.09
C GLY A 28 -50.54 -142.90 -20.98
N LEU A 29 -49.45 -143.27 -21.66
CA LEU A 29 -48.20 -142.49 -21.69
C LEU A 29 -48.40 -141.14 -22.38
N ILE A 30 -49.13 -141.10 -23.51
CA ILE A 30 -49.49 -139.86 -24.20
C ILE A 30 -50.30 -138.94 -23.29
N LYS A 31 -51.32 -139.47 -22.58
CA LYS A 31 -52.10 -138.70 -21.61
C LYS A 31 -51.24 -138.16 -20.46
N LEU A 32 -50.23 -138.91 -20.01
CA LEU A 32 -49.30 -138.46 -18.98
C LEU A 32 -48.41 -137.31 -19.49
N TYR A 33 -47.83 -137.45 -20.68
CA TYR A 33 -47.03 -136.40 -21.33
C TYR A 33 -47.85 -135.14 -21.60
N GLU A 34 -49.11 -135.26 -22.02
CA GLU A 34 -50.02 -134.12 -22.19
C GLU A 34 -50.31 -133.42 -20.87
N ARG A 35 -50.45 -134.16 -19.77
CA ARG A 35 -50.62 -133.60 -18.42
C ARG A 35 -49.37 -132.88 -17.96
N ASP A 36 -48.20 -133.49 -18.09
CA ASP A 36 -46.92 -132.88 -17.71
C ASP A 36 -46.62 -131.64 -18.56
N ARG A 37 -46.93 -131.67 -19.87
CA ARG A 37 -46.83 -130.50 -20.74
C ARG A 37 -47.73 -129.36 -20.25
N LYS A 38 -48.99 -129.64 -19.88
CA LYS A 38 -49.91 -128.63 -19.33
C LYS A 38 -49.40 -128.05 -17.99
N ILE A 39 -48.83 -128.89 -17.12
CA ILE A 39 -48.22 -128.43 -15.86
C ILE A 39 -47.04 -127.52 -16.16
N HIS A 40 -46.15 -127.92 -17.08
CA HIS A 40 -44.96 -127.16 -17.42
C HIS A 40 -45.29 -125.82 -18.10
N GLU A 41 -46.26 -125.80 -19.02
CA GLU A 41 -46.79 -124.57 -19.61
C GLU A 41 -47.43 -123.66 -18.53
N GLY A 42 -48.15 -124.24 -17.57
CA GLY A 42 -48.72 -123.53 -16.43
C GLY A 42 -47.67 -122.89 -15.51
N ASP A 43 -46.58 -123.61 -15.21
CA ASP A 43 -45.49 -123.10 -14.38
C ASP A 43 -44.64 -122.05 -15.12
N LEU A 44 -44.41 -122.20 -16.42
CA LEU A 44 -43.77 -121.18 -17.25
C LEU A 44 -44.61 -119.90 -17.30
N ALA A 45 -45.94 -120.02 -17.40
CA ALA A 45 -46.86 -118.89 -17.32
C ALA A 45 -46.84 -118.20 -15.93
N LYS A 46 -46.74 -118.97 -14.84
CA LYS A 46 -46.58 -118.42 -13.48
C LYS A 46 -45.24 -117.69 -13.33
N GLN A 47 -44.14 -118.24 -13.84
CA GLN A 47 -42.82 -117.60 -13.83
C GLN A 47 -42.82 -116.31 -14.63
N LYS A 48 -43.38 -116.31 -15.85
CA LYS A 48 -43.55 -115.09 -16.65
C LYS A 48 -44.35 -114.02 -15.90
N LYS A 49 -45.44 -114.40 -15.24
CA LYS A 49 -46.22 -113.46 -14.41
C LYS A 49 -45.42 -112.91 -13.22
N ARG A 50 -44.56 -113.71 -12.57
CA ARG A 50 -43.66 -113.23 -11.51
C ARG A 50 -42.65 -112.23 -12.05
N TYR A 51 -41.89 -112.59 -13.10
CA TYR A 51 -40.92 -111.68 -13.72
C TYR A 51 -41.56 -110.37 -14.22
N CYS A 52 -42.76 -110.42 -14.79
CA CYS A 52 -43.47 -109.19 -15.17
C CYS A 52 -43.81 -108.29 -13.97
N ARG A 53 -44.12 -108.86 -12.80
CA ARG A 53 -44.34 -108.08 -11.57
C ARG A 53 -43.02 -107.50 -11.07
N ASP A 54 -41.97 -108.30 -11.03
CA ASP A 54 -40.65 -107.88 -10.56
C ASP A 54 -40.08 -106.75 -11.44
N ILE A 55 -40.21 -106.85 -12.76
CA ILE A 55 -39.82 -105.78 -13.70
C ILE A 55 -40.61 -104.50 -13.45
N ARG A 56 -41.92 -104.60 -13.16
CA ARG A 56 -42.74 -103.41 -12.83
C ARG A 56 -42.29 -102.79 -11.51
N GLN A 57 -41.97 -103.60 -10.51
CA GLN A 57 -41.48 -103.13 -9.21
C GLN A 57 -40.12 -102.44 -9.37
N LEU A 58 -39.16 -103.07 -10.06
CA LEU A 58 -37.85 -102.48 -10.33
C LEU A 58 -37.96 -101.17 -11.11
N ARG A 59 -38.87 -101.06 -12.08
CA ARG A 59 -39.11 -99.79 -12.79
C ARG A 59 -39.62 -98.71 -11.84
N LYS A 60 -40.53 -99.04 -10.93
CA LYS A 60 -41.05 -98.13 -9.90
C LYS A 60 -39.95 -97.72 -8.92
N ASP A 61 -39.09 -98.65 -8.53
CA ASP A 61 -37.99 -98.37 -7.61
C ASP A 61 -36.93 -97.49 -8.29
N ILE A 62 -36.60 -97.73 -9.58
CA ILE A 62 -35.70 -96.86 -10.36
C ILE A 62 -36.26 -95.45 -10.49
N THR A 63 -37.56 -95.28 -10.75
CA THR A 63 -38.16 -93.93 -10.81
C THR A 63 -38.11 -93.23 -9.46
N THR A 64 -38.43 -93.95 -8.37
CA THR A 64 -38.40 -93.39 -7.01
C THR A 64 -36.97 -93.00 -6.61
N LYS A 65 -35.98 -93.86 -6.89
CA LYS A 65 -34.56 -93.58 -6.61
C LYS A 65 -34.00 -92.45 -7.46
N ARG A 66 -34.47 -92.27 -8.70
CA ARG A 66 -34.12 -91.11 -9.54
C ARG A 66 -34.69 -89.81 -8.98
N GLU A 67 -35.90 -89.83 -8.43
CA GLU A 67 -36.51 -88.69 -7.76
C GLU A 67 -35.74 -88.33 -6.47
N GLU A 68 -35.42 -89.32 -5.62
CA GLU A 68 -34.60 -89.14 -4.42
C GLU A 68 -33.19 -88.58 -4.75
N LEU A 69 -32.53 -89.13 -5.78
CA LEU A 69 -31.25 -88.62 -6.26
C LEU A 69 -31.38 -87.17 -6.79
N GLY A 70 -32.48 -86.86 -7.49
CA GLY A 70 -32.77 -85.52 -7.96
C GLY A 70 -32.88 -84.51 -6.82
N ILE A 71 -33.52 -84.89 -5.72
CA ILE A 71 -33.62 -84.08 -4.50
C ILE A 71 -32.24 -83.92 -3.83
N ALA A 72 -31.43 -84.98 -3.76
CA ALA A 72 -30.10 -84.92 -3.15
C ALA A 72 -29.12 -84.03 -3.93
N VAL A 73 -29.13 -84.09 -5.26
CA VAL A 73 -28.20 -83.34 -6.12
C VAL A 73 -28.62 -81.86 -6.23
N TYR A 74 -29.92 -81.62 -6.49
CA TYR A 74 -30.41 -80.28 -6.83
C TYR A 74 -31.19 -79.59 -5.71
N GLY A 75 -31.43 -80.26 -4.58
CA GLY A 75 -32.28 -79.78 -3.50
C GLY A 75 -33.77 -79.97 -3.79
N ASP A 76 -34.61 -79.66 -2.79
CA ASP A 76 -36.06 -79.69 -2.96
C ASP A 76 -36.54 -78.50 -3.84
N LYS A 77 -36.86 -78.80 -5.09
CA LYS A 77 -37.35 -77.82 -6.07
C LYS A 77 -38.69 -77.20 -5.67
N GLN A 78 -39.52 -77.93 -4.95
CA GLN A 78 -40.84 -77.45 -4.55
C GLN A 78 -40.72 -76.41 -3.43
N PHE A 79 -39.75 -76.59 -2.53
CA PHE A 79 -39.44 -75.61 -1.48
C PHE A 79 -39.05 -74.24 -2.05
N LEU A 80 -38.09 -74.19 -2.98
CA LEU A 80 -37.68 -72.93 -3.63
C LEU A 80 -38.80 -72.32 -4.48
N ARG A 81 -39.62 -73.16 -5.12
CA ARG A 81 -40.77 -72.69 -5.90
C ARG A 81 -41.80 -71.98 -5.04
N ASN A 82 -42.05 -72.49 -3.83
CA ASN A 82 -42.95 -71.88 -2.86
C ASN A 82 -42.32 -70.62 -2.22
N ALA A 83 -41.03 -70.67 -1.87
CA ALA A 83 -40.33 -69.51 -1.28
C ALA A 83 -40.28 -68.29 -2.21
N PHE A 84 -40.18 -68.49 -3.53
CA PHE A 84 -40.17 -67.40 -4.52
C PHE A 84 -41.50 -67.23 -5.27
N GLN A 85 -42.62 -67.61 -4.66
CA GLN A 85 -43.94 -67.57 -5.32
C GLN A 85 -44.30 -66.16 -5.84
N GLU A 86 -43.94 -65.10 -5.10
CA GLU A 86 -44.19 -63.70 -5.49
C GLU A 86 -43.12 -63.11 -6.42
N HIS A 87 -41.98 -63.79 -6.58
CA HIS A 87 -40.82 -63.27 -7.30
C HIS A 87 -40.41 -64.19 -8.44
N ARG A 88 -41.21 -64.15 -9.52
CA ARG A 88 -41.03 -64.99 -10.71
C ARG A 88 -39.62 -64.99 -11.29
N ARG A 89 -38.94 -63.84 -11.26
CA ARG A 89 -37.55 -63.72 -11.75
C ARG A 89 -36.57 -64.52 -10.90
N LEU A 90 -36.65 -64.42 -9.57
CA LEU A 90 -35.78 -65.18 -8.65
C LEU A 90 -36.08 -66.68 -8.75
N GLN A 91 -37.36 -67.03 -8.87
CA GLN A 91 -37.80 -68.41 -9.08
C GLN A 91 -37.16 -69.03 -10.33
N LEU A 92 -37.13 -68.31 -11.46
CA LEU A 92 -36.53 -68.81 -12.70
C LEU A 92 -35.00 -68.92 -12.60
N THR A 93 -34.34 -67.94 -11.97
CA THR A 93 -32.87 -67.93 -11.84
C THR A 93 -32.35 -69.06 -10.97
N TYR A 94 -33.07 -69.43 -9.91
CA TYR A 94 -32.59 -70.34 -8.86
C TYR A 94 -33.29 -71.71 -8.84
N MET A 95 -34.11 -72.04 -9.84
CA MET A 95 -34.95 -73.25 -9.89
C MET A 95 -34.16 -74.59 -9.80
N ASN A 96 -32.90 -74.59 -10.21
CA ASN A 96 -32.04 -75.79 -10.25
C ASN A 96 -30.81 -75.66 -9.32
N SER A 97 -30.82 -74.70 -8.40
CA SER A 97 -29.72 -74.43 -7.48
C SER A 97 -30.06 -74.91 -6.06
N GLN A 98 -29.04 -75.33 -5.31
CA GLN A 98 -29.20 -75.71 -3.90
C GLN A 98 -29.54 -74.50 -3.04
N ALA A 99 -30.42 -74.68 -2.04
CA ALA A 99 -30.93 -73.60 -1.20
C ALA A 99 -29.82 -72.75 -0.54
N ASP A 100 -28.73 -73.35 -0.07
CA ASP A 100 -27.62 -72.63 0.57
C ASP A 100 -26.93 -71.67 -0.40
N LYS A 101 -26.69 -72.10 -1.65
CA LYS A 101 -26.10 -71.26 -2.70
C LYS A 101 -27.04 -70.13 -3.12
N VAL A 102 -28.34 -70.39 -3.11
CA VAL A 102 -29.35 -69.37 -3.38
C VAL A 102 -29.35 -68.31 -2.28
N LEU A 103 -29.30 -68.73 -1.02
CA LEU A 103 -29.24 -67.85 0.14
C LEU A 103 -27.99 -66.96 0.10
N GLU A 104 -26.82 -67.54 -0.15
CA GLU A 104 -25.55 -66.81 -0.29
C GLU A 104 -25.60 -65.79 -1.45
N SER A 105 -26.14 -66.21 -2.60
CA SER A 105 -26.29 -65.33 -3.77
C SER A 105 -27.23 -64.14 -3.47
N ILE A 106 -28.34 -64.37 -2.77
CA ILE A 106 -29.28 -63.33 -2.37
C ILE A 106 -28.65 -62.39 -1.33
N HIS A 107 -27.92 -62.92 -0.35
CA HIS A 107 -27.20 -62.09 0.61
C HIS A 107 -26.14 -61.22 -0.07
N GLN A 108 -25.39 -61.77 -1.03
CA GLN A 108 -24.41 -61.02 -1.79
C GLN A 108 -25.07 -59.93 -2.67
N GLU A 109 -26.18 -60.24 -3.33
CA GLU A 109 -26.95 -59.25 -4.10
C GLU A 109 -27.50 -58.14 -3.20
N ASN A 110 -28.04 -58.49 -2.03
CA ASN A 110 -28.54 -57.53 -1.05
C ASN A 110 -27.42 -56.66 -0.48
N PHE A 111 -26.26 -57.22 -0.19
CA PHE A 111 -25.08 -56.47 0.25
C PHE A 111 -24.63 -55.47 -0.83
N ASN A 112 -24.57 -55.91 -2.09
CA ASN A 112 -24.23 -55.04 -3.22
C ASN A 112 -25.25 -53.91 -3.41
N LYS A 113 -26.55 -54.21 -3.35
CA LYS A 113 -27.63 -53.21 -3.40
C LYS A 113 -27.53 -52.24 -2.22
N ARG A 114 -27.21 -52.73 -1.02
CA ARG A 114 -27.04 -51.88 0.17
C ARG A 114 -25.86 -50.94 0.01
N LYS A 115 -24.70 -51.44 -0.44
CA LYS A 115 -23.51 -50.64 -0.74
C LYS A 115 -23.79 -49.56 -1.80
N GLN A 116 -24.54 -49.90 -2.85
CA GLN A 116 -24.98 -48.92 -3.86
C GLN A 116 -25.91 -47.85 -3.27
N LEU A 117 -26.88 -48.27 -2.45
CA LEU A 117 -27.79 -47.36 -1.76
C LEU A 117 -27.04 -46.40 -0.82
N ASP A 118 -26.06 -46.90 -0.07
CA ASP A 118 -25.25 -46.06 0.82
C ASP A 118 -24.38 -45.07 0.03
N ARG A 119 -23.82 -45.50 -1.11
CA ARG A 119 -23.12 -44.60 -2.06
C ARG A 119 -24.04 -43.50 -2.57
N ILE A 120 -25.28 -43.83 -2.95
CA ILE A 120 -26.28 -42.86 -3.42
C ILE A 120 -26.70 -41.91 -2.29
N ARG A 121 -26.88 -42.41 -1.07
CA ARG A 121 -27.19 -41.56 0.10
C ARG A 121 -26.06 -40.58 0.39
N TYR A 122 -24.81 -41.02 0.31
CA TYR A 122 -23.66 -40.16 0.50
C TYR A 122 -23.58 -39.07 -0.59
N THR A 123 -23.72 -39.44 -1.87
CA THR A 123 -23.70 -38.44 -2.95
C THR A 123 -24.86 -37.46 -2.85
N LYS A 124 -26.06 -37.92 -2.46
CA LYS A 124 -27.20 -37.04 -2.16
C LYS A 124 -26.88 -36.07 -1.03
N LYS A 125 -26.31 -36.54 0.07
CA LYS A 125 -25.93 -35.69 1.22
C LYS A 125 -24.93 -34.61 0.78
N LYS A 126 -23.87 -35.01 0.06
CA LYS A 126 -22.86 -34.08 -0.48
C LYS A 126 -23.49 -33.03 -1.41
N LYS A 127 -24.35 -33.44 -2.34
CA LYS A 127 -25.05 -32.52 -3.26
C LYS A 127 -26.00 -31.56 -2.52
N MET A 128 -26.65 -32.01 -1.45
CA MET A 128 -27.53 -31.17 -0.65
C MET A 128 -26.75 -30.12 0.14
N GLU A 129 -25.58 -30.49 0.64
CA GLU A 129 -24.66 -29.55 1.32
C GLU A 129 -24.12 -28.50 0.35
N THR A 130 -23.65 -28.91 -0.83
CA THR A 130 -23.24 -27.96 -1.87
C THR A 130 -24.38 -27.04 -2.29
N PHE A 131 -25.61 -27.58 -2.44
CA PHE A 131 -26.78 -26.76 -2.77
C PHE A 131 -27.07 -25.71 -1.69
N ARG A 132 -26.98 -26.06 -0.40
CA ARG A 132 -27.15 -25.12 0.71
C ARG A 132 -26.09 -24.02 0.69
N LEU A 133 -24.82 -24.36 0.46
CA LEU A 133 -23.74 -23.39 0.35
C LEU A 133 -23.96 -22.41 -0.80
N THR A 134 -24.28 -22.93 -2.00
CA THR A 134 -24.58 -22.08 -3.16
C THR A 134 -25.83 -21.21 -2.93
N GLN A 135 -26.83 -21.71 -2.20
CA GLN A 135 -28.02 -20.91 -1.86
C GLN A 135 -27.67 -19.75 -0.92
N LEU A 136 -26.83 -19.98 0.09
CA LEU A 136 -26.32 -18.94 0.99
C LEU A 136 -25.52 -17.89 0.22
N GLU A 137 -24.58 -18.33 -0.63
CA GLU A 137 -23.79 -17.44 -1.49
C GLU A 137 -24.70 -16.60 -2.40
N SER A 138 -25.75 -17.20 -2.99
CA SER A 138 -26.72 -16.46 -3.80
C SER A 138 -27.53 -15.42 -3.01
N ALA A 139 -27.76 -15.67 -1.71
CA ALA A 139 -28.48 -14.75 -0.85
C ALA A 139 -27.57 -13.58 -0.45
N GLU A 140 -26.33 -13.87 -0.06
CA GLU A 140 -25.31 -12.86 0.21
C GLU A 140 -25.05 -11.96 -0.99
N LEU A 141 -24.91 -12.53 -2.20
CA LEU A 141 -24.72 -11.75 -3.42
C LEU A 141 -25.93 -10.87 -3.73
N ARG A 142 -27.16 -11.36 -3.46
CA ARG A 142 -28.38 -10.55 -3.62
C ARG A 142 -28.43 -9.41 -2.62
N ASP A 143 -28.05 -9.66 -1.37
CA ASP A 143 -27.99 -8.62 -0.33
C ASP A 143 -26.91 -7.58 -0.66
N ARG A 144 -25.72 -8.01 -1.10
CA ARG A 144 -24.68 -7.08 -1.59
C ARG A 144 -25.17 -6.25 -2.77
N LEU A 145 -25.87 -6.84 -3.73
CA LEU A 145 -26.42 -6.07 -4.85
C LEU A 145 -27.46 -5.06 -4.36
N LEU A 146 -28.30 -5.43 -3.41
CA LEU A 146 -29.37 -4.58 -2.88
C LEU A 146 -28.86 -3.44 -2.00
N PHE A 147 -27.82 -3.68 -1.19
CA PHE A 147 -27.30 -2.73 -0.21
C PHE A 147 -25.98 -2.04 -0.62
N GLU A 148 -25.10 -2.70 -1.36
CA GLU A 148 -23.83 -2.13 -1.83
C GLU A 148 -23.95 -1.51 -3.24
N VAL A 149 -24.65 -2.17 -4.18
CA VAL A 149 -24.78 -1.69 -5.57
C VAL A 149 -26.00 -0.79 -5.78
N GLY A 150 -27.07 -0.97 -5.00
CA GLY A 150 -28.32 -0.18 -5.07
C GLY A 150 -28.18 1.31 -4.71
N GLY A 151 -27.01 1.73 -4.22
CA GLY A 151 -26.77 3.08 -3.72
C GLY A 151 -27.52 3.37 -2.41
N LYS A 152 -27.28 4.56 -1.87
CA LYS A 152 -27.85 4.97 -0.56
C LYS A 152 -29.38 4.88 -0.55
N LEU A 153 -29.91 4.31 0.53
CA LEU A 153 -31.34 4.19 0.77
C LEU A 153 -32.01 5.58 0.72
N PRO A 154 -33.28 5.70 0.29
CA PRO A 154 -33.99 6.98 0.29
C PRO A 154 -34.00 7.69 1.66
N ALA A 155 -33.98 6.92 2.75
CA ALA A 155 -33.84 7.45 4.11
C ALA A 155 -32.46 8.09 4.34
N GLU A 156 -31.38 7.41 3.97
CA GLU A 156 -30.00 7.93 4.08
C GLU A 156 -29.77 9.19 3.23
N LYS A 157 -30.40 9.27 2.05
CA LYS A 157 -30.35 10.49 1.22
C LYS A 157 -31.02 11.68 1.92
N LYS A 158 -32.12 11.45 2.63
CA LYS A 158 -32.80 12.47 3.45
C LYS A 158 -31.94 12.88 4.65
N GLU A 159 -31.33 11.91 5.34
CA GLU A 159 -30.42 12.19 6.45
C GLU A 159 -29.20 12.99 6.00
N GLN A 160 -28.59 12.64 4.86
CA GLN A 160 -27.47 13.38 4.31
C GLN A 160 -27.88 14.81 3.93
N ALA A 161 -29.09 15.01 3.39
CA ALA A 161 -29.61 16.35 3.12
C ALA A 161 -29.76 17.17 4.42
N VAL A 162 -30.32 16.58 5.48
CA VAL A 162 -30.44 17.22 6.80
C VAL A 162 -29.06 17.54 7.40
N ALA A 163 -28.11 16.61 7.33
CA ALA A 163 -26.74 16.82 7.79
C ALA A 163 -26.08 18.00 7.05
N ASN A 164 -26.26 18.08 5.73
CA ASN A 164 -25.78 19.19 4.92
C ASN A 164 -26.42 20.53 5.32
N TYR A 165 -27.73 20.54 5.63
CA TYR A 165 -28.40 21.73 6.13
C TYR A 165 -27.84 22.19 7.48
N VAL A 166 -27.63 21.26 8.41
CA VAL A 166 -27.04 21.53 9.72
C VAL A 166 -25.61 22.07 9.55
N GLN A 167 -24.80 21.45 8.70
CA GLN A 167 -23.43 21.91 8.44
C GLN A 167 -23.41 23.31 7.84
N ARG A 168 -24.27 23.60 6.85
CA ARG A 168 -24.42 24.95 6.28
C ARG A 168 -24.84 25.98 7.32
N ALA A 169 -25.78 25.64 8.21
CA ALA A 169 -26.20 26.52 9.29
C ALA A 169 -25.05 26.78 10.28
N ASN A 170 -24.25 25.76 10.60
CA ASN A 170 -23.11 25.90 11.50
C ASN A 170 -22.00 26.78 10.89
N ILE A 171 -21.70 26.61 9.60
CA ILE A 171 -20.76 27.48 8.89
C ILE A 171 -21.25 28.94 8.92
N LYS A 172 -22.54 29.19 8.64
CA LYS A 172 -23.13 30.53 8.72
C LYS A 172 -23.02 31.13 10.13
N LYS A 173 -23.29 30.34 11.17
CA LYS A 173 -23.15 30.75 12.57
C LYS A 173 -21.70 31.13 12.90
N ASN A 174 -20.74 30.29 12.50
CA ASN A 174 -19.32 30.55 12.75
C ASN A 174 -18.82 31.80 12.01
N ALA A 175 -19.25 32.00 10.77
CA ALA A 175 -18.98 33.23 10.02
C ALA A 175 -19.56 34.47 10.73
N ALA A 176 -20.81 34.39 11.20
CA ALA A 176 -21.44 35.49 11.95
C ALA A 176 -20.71 35.79 13.27
N LEU A 177 -20.23 34.76 13.99
CA LEU A 177 -19.41 34.94 15.19
C LEU A 177 -18.07 35.61 14.88
N ALA A 178 -17.38 35.20 13.81
CA ALA A 178 -16.13 35.82 13.38
C ALA A 178 -16.34 37.30 13.02
N ILE A 179 -17.40 37.61 12.26
CA ILE A 179 -17.80 38.97 11.91
C ILE A 179 -18.08 39.79 13.17
N LYS A 180 -18.83 39.26 14.13
CA LYS A 180 -19.12 39.93 15.42
C LYS A 180 -17.83 40.25 16.19
N VAL A 181 -16.89 39.31 16.27
CA VAL A 181 -15.60 39.52 16.93
C VAL A 181 -14.80 40.63 16.23
N MET A 182 -14.79 40.64 14.90
CA MET A 182 -14.12 41.69 14.12
C MET A 182 -14.76 43.07 14.34
N TYR A 183 -16.09 43.18 14.30
CA TYR A 183 -16.77 44.44 14.60
C TYR A 183 -16.48 44.93 16.03
N LYS A 184 -16.39 44.02 17.00
CA LYS A 184 -16.00 44.38 18.37
C LYS A 184 -14.58 44.96 18.41
N LYS A 185 -13.62 44.34 17.71
CA LYS A 185 -12.24 44.87 17.61
C LYS A 185 -12.21 46.25 16.95
N ILE A 186 -12.94 46.44 15.85
CA ILE A 186 -13.04 47.74 15.17
C ILE A 186 -13.60 48.79 16.13
N LEU A 187 -14.67 48.45 16.86
CA LEU A 187 -15.28 49.37 17.81
C LEU A 187 -14.34 49.71 18.98
N ASP A 188 -13.53 48.76 19.45
CA ASP A 188 -12.53 49.01 20.48
C ASP A 188 -11.40 49.93 19.98
N ILE A 189 -10.96 49.79 18.71
CA ILE A 189 -10.01 50.71 18.08
C ILE A 189 -10.62 52.11 17.99
N LEU A 190 -11.85 52.23 17.46
CA LEU A 190 -12.52 53.52 17.32
C LEU A 190 -12.72 54.23 18.68
N LYS A 191 -12.98 53.49 19.75
CA LYS A 191 -13.04 54.05 21.10
C LYS A 191 -11.68 54.59 21.58
N LYS A 192 -10.60 53.84 21.34
CA LYS A 192 -9.24 54.29 21.66
C LYS A 192 -8.88 55.54 20.85
N ASP A 193 -9.16 55.56 19.55
CA ASP A 193 -8.91 56.70 18.68
C ASP A 193 -9.72 57.92 19.15
N SER A 194 -11.00 57.75 19.48
CA SER A 194 -11.82 58.83 20.04
C SER A 194 -11.22 59.40 21.33
N SER A 195 -10.70 58.56 22.23
CA SER A 195 -10.05 59.04 23.46
C SER A 195 -8.74 59.76 23.16
N TYR A 196 -7.94 59.25 22.23
CA TYR A 196 -6.68 59.84 21.80
C TYR A 196 -6.91 61.24 21.18
N PHE A 197 -7.84 61.35 20.23
CA PHE A 197 -8.17 62.64 19.61
C PHE A 197 -8.70 63.66 20.62
N THR A 198 -9.43 63.21 21.64
CA THR A 198 -9.89 64.11 22.72
C THR A 198 -8.71 64.71 23.48
N VAL A 199 -7.74 63.87 23.88
CA VAL A 199 -6.52 64.33 24.57
C VAL A 199 -5.70 65.27 23.70
N VAL A 200 -5.52 64.95 22.41
CA VAL A 200 -4.79 65.79 21.46
C VAL A 200 -5.48 67.15 21.30
N LEU A 201 -6.82 67.18 21.18
CA LEU A 201 -7.58 68.42 21.06
C LEU A 201 -7.51 69.26 22.33
N GLU A 202 -7.52 68.66 23.51
CA GLU A 202 -7.33 69.38 24.77
C GLU A 202 -5.92 69.97 24.90
N ALA A 203 -4.89 69.21 24.52
CA ALA A 203 -3.51 69.69 24.48
C ALA A 203 -3.36 70.88 23.52
N LEU A 204 -3.94 70.80 22.32
CA LEU A 204 -3.94 71.90 21.35
C LEU A 204 -4.67 73.14 21.90
N LYS A 205 -5.80 72.98 22.59
CA LYS A 205 -6.49 74.11 23.23
C LYS A 205 -5.64 74.77 24.31
N LEU A 206 -4.92 73.98 25.11
CA LEU A 206 -4.00 74.50 26.12
C LEU A 206 -2.83 75.24 25.46
N ASP A 207 -2.26 74.68 24.40
CA ASP A 207 -1.16 75.30 23.67
C ASP A 207 -1.59 76.61 23.00
N CYS A 208 -2.76 76.67 22.35
CA CYS A 208 -3.31 77.92 21.81
C CYS A 208 -3.48 79.00 22.89
N ARG A 209 -3.91 78.63 24.11
CA ARG A 209 -4.01 79.59 25.23
C ARG A 209 -2.63 80.06 25.69
N ALA A 210 -1.64 79.16 25.75
CA ALA A 210 -0.27 79.51 26.12
C ALA A 210 0.36 80.44 25.07
N GLN A 211 0.27 80.09 23.78
CA GLN A 211 0.71 80.93 22.67
C GLN A 211 0.03 82.30 22.68
N GLY A 212 -1.28 82.36 22.96
CA GLY A 212 -2.00 83.63 23.10
C GLY A 212 -1.44 84.51 24.22
N LYS A 213 -1.11 83.93 25.38
CA LYS A 213 -0.44 84.67 26.47
C LYS A 213 0.96 85.14 26.08
N CYS A 214 1.75 84.30 25.41
CA CYS A 214 3.07 84.68 24.92
C CYS A 214 2.99 85.83 23.92
N LEU A 215 2.02 85.81 23.01
CA LEU A 215 1.82 86.89 22.04
C LEU A 215 1.43 88.21 22.72
N MET A 216 0.52 88.17 23.70
CA MET A 216 0.17 89.35 24.49
C MET A 216 1.39 89.91 25.24
N GLY A 217 2.16 89.06 25.92
CA GLY A 217 3.38 89.49 26.61
C GLY A 217 4.44 90.06 25.66
N ALA A 218 4.59 89.49 24.46
CA ALA A 218 5.48 90.02 23.43
C ALA A 218 5.00 91.38 22.91
N THR A 219 3.68 91.58 22.76
CA THR A 219 3.13 92.89 22.36
C THR A 219 3.30 93.95 23.45
N GLU A 220 3.08 93.61 24.73
CA GLU A 220 3.31 94.52 25.85
C GLU A 220 4.79 94.93 25.93
N MET A 221 5.71 93.96 25.83
CA MET A 221 7.14 94.25 25.79
C MET A 221 7.54 95.08 24.56
N GLY A 222 6.93 94.82 23.40
CA GLY A 222 7.14 95.60 22.18
C GLY A 222 6.65 97.05 22.32
N GLN A 223 5.51 97.26 22.97
CA GLN A 223 4.97 98.59 23.28
C GLN A 223 5.90 99.35 24.22
N LEU A 224 6.30 98.74 25.35
CA LEU A 224 7.25 99.34 26.28
C LEU A 224 8.57 99.70 25.61
N ALA A 225 9.12 98.81 24.77
CA ALA A 225 10.34 99.08 24.02
C ALA A 225 10.19 100.25 23.04
N MET A 226 9.02 100.42 22.40
CA MET A 226 8.74 101.58 21.55
C MET A 226 8.63 102.87 22.36
N GLU A 227 7.96 102.85 23.51
CA GLU A 227 7.89 104.00 24.42
C GLU A 227 9.28 104.43 24.86
N TYR A 228 10.12 103.47 25.32
CA TYR A 228 11.51 103.73 25.68
C TYR A 228 12.33 104.30 24.52
N LEU A 229 12.12 103.82 23.29
CA LEU A 229 12.81 104.32 22.11
C LEU A 229 12.41 105.77 21.81
N ASP A 230 11.13 106.10 21.92
CA ASP A 230 10.63 107.45 21.67
C ASP A 230 11.09 108.44 22.76
N ASP A 231 11.11 108.03 24.03
CA ASP A 231 11.72 108.80 25.13
C ASP A 231 13.20 109.08 24.84
N ARG A 232 13.96 108.08 24.39
CA ARG A 232 15.38 108.25 24.06
C ARG A 232 15.59 109.16 22.87
N LYS A 233 14.74 109.10 21.84
CA LYS A 233 14.77 110.05 20.73
C LYS A 233 14.48 111.47 21.20
N PHE A 234 13.51 111.65 22.09
CA PHE A 234 13.18 112.95 22.65
C PHE A 234 14.36 113.54 23.44
N GLU A 235 14.93 112.77 24.37
CA GLU A 235 16.13 113.18 25.14
C GLU A 235 17.32 113.49 24.23
N PHE A 236 17.55 112.67 23.19
CA PHE A 236 18.61 112.91 22.21
C PHE A 236 18.39 114.23 21.45
N ASN A 237 17.18 114.48 20.96
CA ASN A 237 16.85 115.72 20.25
C ASN A 237 16.99 116.96 21.15
N LYS A 238 16.59 116.85 22.42
CA LYS A 238 16.75 117.90 23.42
C LYS A 238 18.22 118.20 23.67
N LEU A 239 19.03 117.16 23.92
CA LEU A 239 20.46 117.28 24.11
C LEU A 239 21.15 117.85 22.87
N GLU A 240 20.76 117.43 21.66
CA GLU A 240 21.27 117.96 20.41
C GLU A 240 20.99 119.48 20.28
N ALA A 241 19.79 119.91 20.65
CA ALA A 241 19.43 121.33 20.67
C ALA A 241 20.26 122.13 21.69
N GLU A 242 20.43 121.61 22.92
CA GLU A 242 21.27 122.21 23.95
C GLU A 242 22.75 122.32 23.51
N ILE A 243 23.30 121.25 22.91
CA ILE A 243 24.66 121.24 22.36
C ILE A 243 24.78 122.28 21.24
N LYS A 244 23.81 122.38 20.32
CA LYS A 244 23.83 123.40 19.26
C LYS A 244 23.82 124.82 19.81
N ILE A 245 23.06 125.09 20.86
CA ILE A 245 23.05 126.40 21.54
C ILE A 245 24.41 126.66 22.18
N ASN A 246 24.92 125.72 22.99
CA ASN A 246 26.22 125.82 23.63
C ASN A 246 27.37 126.00 22.63
N MET A 247 27.32 125.31 21.49
CA MET A 247 28.32 125.47 20.43
C MET A 247 28.28 126.86 19.81
N LYS A 248 27.08 127.41 19.55
CA LYS A 248 26.93 128.79 19.07
C LYS A 248 27.41 129.81 20.10
N GLU A 249 27.13 129.61 21.38
CA GLU A 249 27.63 130.48 22.45
C GLU A 249 29.13 130.40 22.57
N ARG A 250 29.71 129.20 22.57
CA ARG A 250 31.16 128.98 22.58
C ARG A 250 31.85 129.58 21.36
N GLU A 251 31.22 129.52 20.18
CA GLU A 251 31.72 130.18 18.98
C GLU A 251 31.68 131.70 19.12
N ARG A 252 30.63 132.27 19.72
CA ARG A 252 30.53 133.70 20.03
C ARG A 252 31.60 134.13 21.04
N THR A 253 31.78 133.40 22.14
CA THR A 253 32.80 133.71 23.14
C THR A 253 34.21 133.56 22.56
N LEU A 254 34.47 132.50 21.77
CA LEU A 254 35.73 132.35 21.05
C LEU A 254 35.98 133.50 20.07
N LYS A 255 34.96 134.01 19.38
CA LYS A 255 35.12 135.20 18.52
C LYS A 255 35.45 136.45 19.34
N LEU A 256 34.85 136.64 20.51
CA LEU A 256 35.18 137.75 21.42
C LEU A 256 36.61 137.62 21.95
N VAL A 257 36.97 136.46 22.51
CA VAL A 257 38.32 136.19 23.01
C VAL A 257 39.35 136.28 21.88
N ARG A 258 39.06 135.82 20.66
CA ARG A 258 39.96 136.02 19.50
C ARG A 258 40.13 137.49 19.14
N ARG A 259 39.10 138.32 19.26
CA ARG A 259 39.23 139.78 19.08
C ARG A 259 40.05 140.41 20.20
N GLU A 260 39.87 139.99 21.44
CA GLU A 260 40.66 140.46 22.59
C GLU A 260 42.11 140.02 22.49
N VAL A 261 42.37 138.76 22.15
CA VAL A 261 43.72 138.23 21.89
C VAL A 261 44.34 138.93 20.69
N ALA A 262 43.60 139.18 19.60
CA ALA A 262 44.11 139.95 18.47
C ALA A 262 44.45 141.40 18.88
N TYR A 263 43.57 142.05 19.64
CA TYR A 263 43.83 143.38 20.20
C TYR A 263 45.07 143.39 21.12
N LEU A 264 45.22 142.41 22.01
CA LEU A 264 46.37 142.26 22.91
C LEU A 264 47.65 141.88 22.16
N THR A 265 47.55 141.04 21.12
CA THR A 265 48.68 140.62 20.28
C THR A 265 49.18 141.79 19.42
N ASP A 266 48.27 142.61 18.87
CA ASP A 266 48.62 143.80 18.08
C ASP A 266 49.10 144.95 18.99
N SER A 267 48.52 145.12 20.18
CA SER A 267 48.90 146.19 21.11
C SER A 267 50.17 145.87 21.92
N PHE A 268 50.48 144.60 22.16
CA PHE A 268 51.62 144.16 23.01
C PHE A 268 52.31 142.89 22.48
N PRO A 269 53.01 142.96 21.33
CA PRO A 269 53.61 141.79 20.68
C PRO A 269 54.74 141.09 21.48
N ASN A 270 55.27 141.74 22.52
CA ASN A 270 56.45 141.27 23.27
C ASN A 270 56.14 140.59 24.62
N LEU A 271 54.88 140.41 25.01
CA LEU A 271 54.53 139.91 26.37
C LEU A 271 53.96 138.49 26.44
N ILE A 272 53.79 137.78 25.33
CA ILE A 272 53.18 136.43 25.36
C ILE A 272 54.26 135.34 25.20
N ARG A 273 54.75 134.80 26.34
CA ARG A 273 55.52 133.54 26.38
C ARG A 273 54.56 132.35 26.51
N LYS A 274 54.75 131.33 25.67
CA LYS A 274 54.12 130.00 25.80
C LYS A 274 55.04 129.12 26.64
N GLU A 275 54.60 128.70 27.83
CA GLU A 275 55.25 127.64 28.58
C GLU A 275 54.23 126.54 28.94
N GLU A 276 54.70 125.30 28.75
CA GLU A 276 53.97 124.03 28.85
C GLU A 276 54.05 123.50 30.29
N ALA A 277 52.92 123.03 30.83
CA ALA A 277 52.84 122.46 32.17
C ALA A 277 53.37 121.01 32.19
N THR A 278 54.33 120.74 33.06
CA THR A 278 54.88 119.41 33.36
C THR A 278 54.49 118.96 34.78
N ASN A 279 54.18 117.66 34.87
CA ASN A 279 54.42 116.69 35.96
C ASN A 279 53.89 116.92 37.39
N LEU A 280 53.02 116.00 37.81
CA LEU A 280 52.75 115.66 39.21
C LEU A 280 52.25 114.21 39.24
N ASP A 281 53.18 113.24 39.25
CA ASP A 281 52.88 111.85 39.60
C ASP A 281 54.16 111.19 40.10
N ASP A 282 54.40 111.31 41.41
CA ASP A 282 55.23 110.38 42.17
C ASP A 282 55.17 110.80 43.64
N LEU A 283 54.45 110.02 44.44
CA LEU A 283 54.63 109.82 45.89
C LEU A 283 53.42 109.05 46.43
N TYR A 284 53.56 107.75 46.68
CA TYR A 284 53.02 107.04 47.86
C TYR A 284 53.67 105.65 47.95
N GLU A 285 54.60 105.48 48.89
CA GLU A 285 55.02 104.17 49.40
C GLU A 285 54.08 103.80 50.56
N ASP A 286 53.56 102.57 50.55
CA ASP A 286 52.53 102.07 51.47
C ASP A 286 53.16 101.14 52.51
N GLU A 287 53.15 101.58 53.78
CA GLU A 287 53.54 100.81 54.95
C GLU A 287 52.43 99.82 55.35
N ASP A 288 52.45 98.60 54.81
CA ASP A 288 51.69 97.48 55.43
C ASP A 288 52.16 96.10 54.94
N ALA A 289 53.29 95.64 55.51
CA ALA A 289 53.90 94.34 55.22
C ALA A 289 53.74 93.30 56.36
N GLY A 290 53.04 93.61 57.46
CA GLY A 290 52.95 92.74 58.64
C GLY A 290 51.83 91.69 58.63
N SER A 291 50.71 91.95 57.95
CA SER A 291 49.49 91.13 58.07
C SER A 291 49.22 90.18 56.88
N LYS A 292 50.08 90.17 55.84
CA LYS A 292 49.82 89.40 54.60
C LYS A 292 50.32 87.96 54.64
N HIS A 293 51.14 87.56 55.61
CA HIS A 293 51.79 86.24 55.59
C HIS A 293 50.87 85.07 55.95
N SER A 294 49.94 85.25 56.90
CA SER A 294 48.98 84.20 57.32
C SER A 294 47.95 83.90 56.21
N VAL A 295 47.39 84.96 55.61
CA VAL A 295 46.38 84.83 54.55
C VAL A 295 47.00 84.25 53.27
N HIS A 296 48.26 84.58 52.97
CA HIS A 296 48.95 84.04 51.80
C HIS A 296 49.16 82.52 51.89
N TRP A 297 49.50 81.99 53.07
CA TRP A 297 49.72 80.55 53.25
C TRP A 297 48.41 79.76 53.15
N GLU A 298 47.34 80.24 53.78
CA GLU A 298 46.00 79.65 53.66
C GLU A 298 45.49 79.66 52.22
N LEU A 299 45.74 80.75 51.48
CA LEU A 299 45.34 80.88 50.08
C LEU A 299 46.15 79.94 49.17
N GLU A 300 47.42 79.70 49.50
CA GLU A 300 48.28 78.74 48.79
C GLU A 300 47.86 77.28 49.04
N GLU A 301 47.43 76.95 50.26
CA GLU A 301 46.85 75.64 50.59
C GLU A 301 45.53 75.40 49.84
N VAL A 302 44.60 76.35 49.89
CA VAL A 302 43.31 76.27 49.17
C VAL A 302 43.54 76.18 47.65
N MET A 303 44.46 76.96 47.11
CA MET A 303 44.82 76.91 45.69
C MET A 303 45.48 75.56 45.32
N GLY A 304 46.25 74.96 46.23
CA GLY A 304 46.79 73.61 46.10
C GLY A 304 45.70 72.53 46.05
N ILE A 305 44.67 72.63 46.90
CA ILE A 305 43.49 71.76 46.90
C ILE A 305 42.70 71.91 45.60
N CYS A 306 42.43 73.14 45.16
CA CYS A 306 41.74 73.43 43.90
C CYS A 306 42.49 72.86 42.68
N LYS A 307 43.83 72.95 42.63
CA LYS A 307 44.66 72.34 41.56
C LYS A 307 44.58 70.81 41.58
N LYS A 308 44.54 70.17 42.75
CA LYS A 308 44.35 68.70 42.87
C LYS A 308 42.96 68.28 42.37
N LEU A 309 41.91 69.00 42.78
CA LEU A 309 40.53 68.77 42.32
C LEU A 309 40.37 69.01 40.81
N GLN A 310 41.01 70.04 40.26
CA GLN A 310 41.01 70.32 38.83
C GLN A 310 41.61 69.17 38.02
N LYS A 311 42.73 68.60 38.48
CA LYS A 311 43.36 67.43 37.87
C LYS A 311 42.49 66.18 37.99
N ALA A 312 41.92 65.92 39.16
CA ALA A 312 41.08 64.75 39.41
C ALA A 312 39.76 64.79 38.62
N THR A 313 39.17 65.97 38.42
CA THR A 313 37.91 66.15 37.66
C THR A 313 38.12 66.39 36.16
N LEU A 314 39.38 66.53 35.71
CA LEU A 314 39.78 66.78 34.32
C LEU A 314 39.13 68.04 33.73
N VAL A 315 39.18 69.15 34.46
CA VAL A 315 38.48 70.40 34.11
C VAL A 315 39.49 71.52 33.78
N PRO A 316 39.24 72.38 32.77
CA PRO A 316 40.19 73.43 32.36
C PRO A 316 40.29 74.63 33.33
N SER A 317 39.31 74.86 34.21
CA SER A 317 39.34 75.95 35.22
C SER A 317 38.59 75.55 36.49
N PHE A 318 38.89 76.21 37.62
CA PHE A 318 38.29 75.89 38.92
C PHE A 318 36.77 76.07 38.96
N ASP A 319 36.25 77.11 38.31
CA ASP A 319 34.81 77.44 38.29
C ASP A 319 33.94 76.34 37.67
N LYS A 320 34.55 75.47 36.86
CA LYS A 320 33.85 74.38 36.16
C LYS A 320 33.85 73.06 36.94
N ILE A 321 34.56 72.96 38.06
CA ILE A 321 34.64 71.73 38.89
C ILE A 321 33.24 71.34 39.38
N LEU A 322 32.48 72.28 39.94
CA LEU A 322 31.12 72.02 40.45
C LEU A 322 30.15 71.59 39.34
N LEU A 323 30.22 72.23 38.17
CA LEU A 323 29.43 71.85 37.00
C LEU A 323 29.75 70.42 36.55
N ARG A 324 31.03 70.04 36.53
CA ARG A 324 31.45 68.69 36.16
C ARG A 324 30.97 67.63 37.15
N LEU A 325 31.05 67.93 38.45
CA LEU A 325 30.57 67.02 39.50
C LEU A 325 29.04 66.84 39.46
N LYS A 326 28.28 67.92 39.22
CA LYS A 326 26.82 67.83 39.03
C LYS A 326 26.44 66.98 37.82
N GLU A 327 27.13 67.18 36.69
CA GLU A 327 26.92 66.37 35.49
C GLU A 327 27.28 64.90 35.73
N GLN A 328 28.40 64.62 36.39
CA GLN A 328 28.78 63.25 36.77
C GLN A 328 27.73 62.59 37.67
N HIS A 329 27.19 63.33 38.65
CA HIS A 329 26.14 62.83 39.51
C HIS A 329 24.87 62.48 38.71
N TYR A 330 24.42 63.38 37.84
CA TYR A 330 23.25 63.15 36.97
C TYR A 330 23.45 61.94 36.04
N GLN A 331 24.62 61.81 35.42
CA GLN A 331 24.95 60.65 34.58
C GLN A 331 24.97 59.35 35.38
N THR A 332 25.46 59.40 36.62
CA THR A 332 25.51 58.23 37.52
C THR A 332 24.09 57.80 37.92
N GLU A 333 23.21 58.74 38.27
CA GLU A 333 21.80 58.43 38.55
C GLU A 333 21.08 57.85 37.34
N ARG A 334 21.29 58.44 36.15
CA ARG A 334 20.71 57.92 34.90
C ARG A 334 21.17 56.50 34.60
N LEU A 335 22.47 56.22 34.76
CA LEU A 335 23.04 54.89 34.55
C LEU A 335 22.53 53.88 35.59
N MET A 336 22.42 54.28 36.86
CA MET A 336 21.83 53.45 37.92
C MET A 336 20.36 53.10 37.60
N MET A 337 19.57 54.08 37.17
CA MET A 337 18.19 53.84 36.76
C MET A 337 18.11 52.90 35.54
N GLN A 338 19.00 53.06 34.57
CA GLN A 338 19.07 52.17 33.42
C GLN A 338 19.52 50.74 33.78
N LEU A 339 20.44 50.61 34.74
CA LEU A 339 20.89 49.33 35.29
C LEU A 339 19.73 48.59 35.96
N THR A 340 18.97 49.27 36.83
CA THR A 340 17.80 48.68 37.52
C THR A 340 16.76 48.21 36.51
N LEU A 341 16.42 49.03 35.51
CA LEU A 341 15.44 48.69 34.47
C LEU A 341 15.90 47.50 33.60
N ASN A 342 17.20 47.41 33.30
CA ASN A 342 17.75 46.24 32.61
C ASN A 342 17.78 44.99 33.49
N SER A 343 17.99 45.14 34.81
CA SER A 343 17.91 44.01 35.75
C SER A 343 16.51 43.42 35.81
N THR A 344 15.48 44.27 35.93
CA THR A 344 14.08 43.80 35.97
C THR A 344 13.66 43.15 34.65
N LYS A 345 14.13 43.66 33.51
CA LYS A 345 13.90 43.02 32.20
C LYS A 345 14.56 41.65 32.10
N ARG A 346 15.78 41.50 32.60
CA ARG A 346 16.48 40.21 32.63
C ARG A 346 15.73 39.21 33.49
N ASP A 347 15.27 39.63 34.66
CA ASP A 347 14.54 38.75 35.58
C ASP A 347 13.20 38.30 34.99
N ALA A 348 12.47 39.20 34.33
CA ALA A 348 11.26 38.85 33.59
C ALA A 348 11.53 37.80 32.49
N LEU A 349 12.60 37.98 31.71
CA LEU A 349 12.99 36.99 30.68
C LEU A 349 13.38 35.63 31.26
N ILE A 350 14.03 35.62 32.43
CA ILE A 350 14.36 34.37 33.14
C ILE A 350 13.06 33.67 33.57
N GLU A 351 12.08 34.40 34.06
CA GLU A 351 10.80 33.84 34.50
C GLU A 351 9.96 33.32 33.33
N ASP A 352 9.89 34.08 32.23
CA ASP A 352 9.27 33.64 30.98
C ASP A 352 9.92 32.35 30.45
N ARG A 353 11.25 32.25 30.53
CA ARG A 353 11.98 31.04 30.15
C ARG A 353 11.61 29.86 31.05
N LYS A 354 11.51 30.04 32.38
CA LYS A 354 11.09 28.98 33.30
C LYS A 354 9.67 28.50 32.97
N HIS A 355 8.75 29.43 32.73
CA HIS A 355 7.38 29.11 32.33
C HIS A 355 7.35 28.32 30.99
N ALA A 356 8.14 28.74 30.01
CA ALA A 356 8.25 28.03 28.73
C ALA A 356 8.80 26.61 28.89
N ILE A 357 9.79 26.40 29.78
CA ILE A 357 10.33 25.07 30.08
C ILE A 357 9.27 24.19 30.75
N GLN A 358 8.53 24.71 31.73
CA GLN A 358 7.44 23.97 32.38
C GLN A 358 6.34 23.59 31.37
N MET A 359 5.98 24.51 30.47
CA MET A 359 5.00 24.27 29.42
C MET A 359 5.49 23.20 28.43
N LEU A 360 6.76 23.24 28.03
CA LEU A 360 7.39 22.20 27.20
C LEU A 360 7.30 20.82 27.85
N ASP A 361 7.57 20.73 29.15
CA ASP A 361 7.55 19.48 29.89
C ASP A 361 6.12 18.92 30.02
N SER A 362 5.14 19.79 30.25
CA SER A 362 3.72 19.41 30.21
C SER A 362 3.31 18.88 28.83
N LEU A 363 3.75 19.51 27.75
CA LEU A 363 3.42 19.11 26.38
C LEU A 363 4.09 17.79 25.98
N LYS A 364 5.32 17.55 26.44
CA LYS A 364 6.01 16.25 26.25
C LYS A 364 5.21 15.10 26.87
N ASN A 365 4.63 15.30 28.04
CA ASN A 365 3.93 14.24 28.77
C ASN A 365 2.45 14.08 28.36
N VAL A 366 1.80 15.15 27.88
CA VAL A 366 0.39 15.10 27.41
C VAL A 366 0.27 14.49 26.00
N GLY A 367 1.35 14.49 25.20
CA GLY A 367 1.35 13.96 23.83
C GLY A 367 1.72 12.47 23.68
N GLN A 368 2.37 11.84 24.67
CA GLN A 368 3.02 10.54 24.47
C GLN A 368 2.07 9.36 24.24
N GLU A 369 0.95 9.25 24.97
CA GLU A 369 0.04 8.09 24.81
C GLU A 369 -0.67 8.08 23.46
N LYS A 370 -1.16 9.24 22.99
CA LYS A 370 -1.84 9.35 21.70
C LYS A 370 -0.88 9.29 20.52
N THR A 371 0.35 9.81 20.68
CA THR A 371 1.36 9.79 19.61
C THR A 371 1.98 8.39 19.46
N ALA A 372 2.20 7.66 20.55
CA ALA A 372 2.68 6.29 20.49
C ALA A 372 1.67 5.34 19.81
N MET A 373 0.40 5.44 20.17
CA MET A 373 -0.68 4.69 19.52
C MET A 373 -0.80 5.03 18.03
N TYR A 374 -0.71 6.32 17.68
CA TYR A 374 -0.71 6.77 16.29
C TYR A 374 0.50 6.24 15.50
N VAL A 375 1.69 6.17 16.10
CA VAL A 375 2.88 5.62 15.44
C VAL A 375 2.74 4.12 15.21
N ILE A 376 2.16 3.38 16.16
CA ILE A 376 1.87 1.95 16.00
C ILE A 376 0.86 1.73 14.87
N GLU A 377 -0.24 2.47 14.86
CA GLU A 377 -1.28 2.38 13.84
C GLU A 377 -0.74 2.75 12.45
N LYS A 378 0.07 3.81 12.36
CA LYS A 378 0.77 4.21 11.12
C LYS A 378 1.68 3.09 10.61
N ASN A 379 2.42 2.41 11.49
CA ASN A 379 3.31 1.33 11.10
C ASN A 379 2.54 0.08 10.66
N GLN A 380 1.42 -0.24 11.31
CA GLN A 380 0.53 -1.31 10.90
C GLN A 380 -0.09 -1.05 9.52
N LEU A 381 -0.57 0.18 9.28
CA LEU A 381 -1.11 0.57 7.98
C LEU A 381 -0.06 0.52 6.87
N LYS A 382 1.19 0.95 7.16
CA LYS A 382 2.30 0.81 6.22
C LYS A 382 2.61 -0.65 5.88
N ALA A 383 2.64 -1.53 6.87
CA ALA A 383 2.87 -2.95 6.66
C ALA A 383 1.76 -3.60 5.82
N GLY A 384 0.50 -3.18 6.03
CA GLY A 384 -0.64 -3.60 5.20
C GLY A 384 -0.50 -3.17 3.74
N LEU A 385 -0.14 -1.90 3.51
CA LEU A 385 0.12 -1.35 2.17
C LEU A 385 1.25 -2.09 1.44
N GLU A 386 2.36 -2.37 2.12
CA GLU A 386 3.46 -3.14 1.53
C GLU A 386 3.07 -4.58 1.20
N ALA A 387 2.16 -5.20 1.96
CA ALA A 387 1.65 -6.54 1.67
C ALA A 387 0.76 -6.54 0.41
N GLU A 388 -0.14 -5.58 0.29
CA GLU A 388 -0.99 -5.43 -0.91
C GLU A 388 -0.15 -5.12 -2.17
N GLU A 389 0.87 -4.25 -2.07
CA GLU A 389 1.77 -3.98 -3.19
C GLU A 389 2.53 -5.24 -3.64
N ARG A 390 2.91 -6.14 -2.72
CA ARG A 390 3.55 -7.41 -3.08
C ARG A 390 2.57 -8.34 -3.78
N GLU A 391 1.32 -8.42 -3.33
CA GLU A 391 0.26 -9.20 -3.98
C GLU A 391 0.00 -8.68 -5.41
N GLU A 392 -0.08 -7.36 -5.59
CA GLU A 392 -0.26 -6.74 -6.92
C GLU A 392 0.91 -7.06 -7.86
N ARG A 393 2.15 -6.98 -7.38
CA ARG A 393 3.34 -7.37 -8.15
C ARG A 393 3.28 -8.85 -8.54
N ASN A 394 2.90 -9.74 -7.62
CA ASN A 394 2.80 -11.17 -7.91
C ASN A 394 1.71 -11.49 -8.93
N LEU A 395 0.57 -10.79 -8.87
CA LEU A 395 -0.52 -10.94 -9.83
C LEU A 395 -0.14 -10.43 -11.22
N THR A 396 0.56 -9.28 -11.29
CA THR A 396 1.03 -8.74 -12.57
C THR A 396 2.09 -9.64 -13.22
N THR A 397 3.02 -10.22 -12.45
CA THR A 397 3.97 -11.21 -12.99
C THR A 397 3.25 -12.46 -13.49
N ALA A 398 2.30 -13.01 -12.73
CA ALA A 398 1.52 -14.17 -13.18
C ALA A 398 0.68 -13.88 -14.43
N LEU A 399 0.16 -12.66 -14.57
CA LEU A 399 -0.58 -12.23 -15.75
C LEU A 399 0.34 -12.11 -16.98
N ASN A 400 1.56 -11.60 -16.79
CA ASN A 400 2.56 -11.51 -17.86
C ASN A 400 3.01 -12.90 -18.32
N GLU A 401 3.29 -13.83 -17.40
CA GLU A 401 3.65 -15.22 -17.72
C GLU A 401 2.53 -15.92 -18.50
N ARG A 402 1.28 -15.79 -18.04
CA ARG A 402 0.12 -16.35 -18.77
C ARG A 402 -0.07 -15.69 -20.13
N GLY A 403 0.12 -14.37 -20.22
CA GLY A 403 0.07 -13.62 -21.47
C GLY A 403 1.12 -14.11 -22.47
N GLN A 404 2.36 -14.32 -22.01
CA GLN A 404 3.44 -14.87 -22.83
C GLN A 404 3.11 -16.27 -23.34
N LEU A 405 2.61 -17.16 -22.48
CA LEU A 405 2.21 -18.51 -22.88
C LEU A 405 1.10 -18.49 -23.94
N ILE A 406 0.10 -17.60 -23.81
CA ILE A 406 -0.96 -17.43 -24.81
C ILE A 406 -0.37 -16.97 -26.15
N ILE A 407 0.59 -16.04 -26.13
CA ILE A 407 1.27 -15.57 -27.34
C ILE A 407 2.04 -16.73 -28.00
N GLU A 408 2.80 -17.52 -27.23
CA GLU A 408 3.55 -18.69 -27.72
C GLU A 408 2.62 -19.77 -28.31
N MET A 409 1.48 -20.04 -27.67
CA MET A 409 0.48 -20.96 -28.23
C MET A 409 -0.13 -20.40 -29.52
N LYS A 410 -0.37 -19.09 -29.60
CA LYS A 410 -0.94 -18.46 -30.79
C LYS A 410 0.04 -18.50 -31.96
N THR A 411 1.31 -18.16 -31.72
CA THR A 411 2.34 -18.18 -32.75
C THR A 411 2.60 -19.60 -33.26
N SER A 412 2.64 -20.59 -32.38
CA SER A 412 2.79 -22.00 -32.79
C SER A 412 1.58 -22.52 -33.58
N LEU A 413 0.34 -22.21 -33.18
CA LEU A 413 -0.85 -22.56 -33.97
C LEU A 413 -0.87 -21.87 -35.34
N GLN A 414 -0.42 -20.63 -35.40
CA GLN A 414 -0.28 -19.89 -36.65
C GLN A 414 0.77 -20.53 -37.57
N GLN A 415 1.92 -20.93 -37.03
CA GLN A 415 2.95 -21.66 -37.76
C GLN A 415 2.42 -23.01 -38.29
N ILE A 416 1.69 -23.76 -37.46
CA ILE A 416 1.05 -25.02 -37.89
C ILE A 416 0.08 -24.76 -39.06
N ASN A 417 -0.75 -23.71 -38.97
CA ASN A 417 -1.68 -23.37 -40.05
C ASN A 417 -0.99 -22.92 -41.35
N GLN A 418 0.16 -22.26 -41.25
CA GLN A 418 1.00 -21.89 -42.40
C GLN A 418 1.65 -23.13 -43.04
N LEU A 419 2.20 -24.05 -42.23
CA LEU A 419 2.75 -25.32 -42.73
C LEU A 419 1.67 -26.16 -43.42
N LEU A 420 0.41 -26.05 -42.97
CA LEU A 420 -0.75 -26.72 -43.58
C LEU A 420 -1.46 -25.87 -44.65
N SER A 421 -0.86 -24.77 -45.12
CA SER A 421 -1.48 -23.87 -46.13
C SER A 421 -1.84 -24.58 -47.44
N SER A 422 -1.05 -25.57 -47.86
CA SER A 422 -1.26 -26.36 -49.08
C SER A 422 -2.31 -27.49 -48.94
N VAL A 423 -2.78 -27.76 -47.72
CA VAL A 423 -3.69 -28.89 -47.44
C VAL A 423 -5.14 -28.47 -47.68
N GLY A 424 -5.77 -29.08 -48.69
CA GLY A 424 -7.16 -28.80 -49.06
C GLY A 424 -7.35 -27.53 -49.92
N ALA A 425 -6.27 -26.90 -50.38
CA ALA A 425 -6.33 -25.80 -51.33
C ALA A 425 -6.81 -26.29 -52.71
N PRO A 426 -7.64 -25.51 -53.44
CA PRO A 426 -8.01 -25.86 -54.81
C PRO A 426 -6.75 -25.95 -55.68
N ASN A 427 -6.67 -26.96 -56.56
CA ASN A 427 -5.58 -27.10 -57.55
C ASN A 427 -5.64 -25.93 -58.54
N VAL A 428 -5.09 -24.78 -58.17
CA VAL A 428 -4.86 -23.68 -59.09
C VAL A 428 -3.69 -24.09 -59.99
N PRO A 429 -3.82 -24.06 -61.33
CA PRO A 429 -2.72 -24.39 -62.22
C PRO A 429 -1.55 -23.43 -61.96
N ARG A 430 -0.36 -23.99 -61.68
CA ARG A 430 0.83 -23.18 -61.42
C ARG A 430 1.11 -22.24 -62.61
N PRO A 431 1.44 -20.97 -62.37
CA PRO A 431 1.57 -19.96 -63.43
C PRO A 431 2.68 -20.24 -64.44
N PHE A 432 3.68 -21.04 -64.07
CA PHE A 432 4.84 -21.35 -64.91
C PHE A 432 4.86 -22.84 -65.25
N LYS A 433 4.60 -23.21 -66.51
CA LYS A 433 4.63 -24.61 -66.99
C LYS A 433 5.95 -25.00 -67.66
N ASP A 434 6.74 -24.03 -68.11
CA ASP A 434 7.92 -24.26 -68.97
C ASP A 434 9.27 -24.16 -68.24
N VAL A 435 9.26 -24.07 -66.90
CA VAL A 435 10.47 -23.88 -66.09
C VAL A 435 10.81 -25.19 -65.35
N PRO A 436 12.09 -25.58 -65.20
CA PRO A 436 12.45 -26.78 -64.43
C PRO A 436 11.85 -26.78 -63.01
N PRO A 437 11.40 -27.94 -62.47
CA PRO A 437 10.68 -28.01 -61.20
C PRO A 437 11.40 -27.33 -60.04
N ALA A 438 12.73 -27.44 -59.96
CA ALA A 438 13.54 -26.83 -58.91
C ALA A 438 13.46 -25.29 -58.89
N ILE A 439 13.35 -24.65 -60.06
CA ILE A 439 13.24 -23.20 -60.20
C ILE A 439 11.79 -22.75 -59.98
N GLN A 440 10.81 -23.59 -60.31
CA GLN A 440 9.40 -23.36 -59.96
C GLN A 440 9.20 -23.32 -58.44
N TYR A 441 9.83 -24.25 -57.68
CA TYR A 441 9.77 -24.23 -56.21
C TYR A 441 10.43 -22.97 -55.62
N ALA A 442 11.54 -22.51 -56.18
CA ALA A 442 12.21 -21.28 -55.72
C ALA A 442 11.39 -20.01 -56.01
N LEU A 443 10.63 -19.98 -57.12
CA LEU A 443 9.74 -18.86 -57.47
C LEU A 443 8.43 -18.86 -56.66
N ASP A 444 7.88 -20.03 -56.32
CA ASP A 444 6.69 -20.16 -55.45
C ASP A 444 7.00 -19.66 -54.02
N ASP A 445 8.21 -19.92 -53.49
CA ASP A 445 8.64 -19.39 -52.18
C ASP A 445 8.77 -17.86 -52.15
N MET A 446 9.01 -17.21 -53.31
CA MET A 446 9.12 -15.74 -53.40
C MET A 446 7.77 -15.02 -53.50
N ILE A 447 6.66 -15.74 -53.79
CA ILE A 447 5.33 -15.16 -54.07
C ILE A 447 4.33 -15.42 -52.92
N GLN A 448 4.72 -16.15 -51.87
CA GLN A 448 3.82 -16.41 -50.74
C GLN A 448 3.30 -15.11 -50.12
N PRO A 449 1.98 -14.84 -50.13
CA PRO A 449 1.42 -13.65 -49.53
C PRO A 449 1.68 -13.66 -48.03
N VAL A 450 2.01 -12.48 -47.47
CA VAL A 450 2.22 -12.31 -46.03
C VAL A 450 1.02 -12.88 -45.29
N PRO A 451 1.21 -13.87 -44.40
CA PRO A 451 0.11 -14.53 -43.72
C PRO A 451 -0.69 -13.50 -42.92
N GLU A 452 -1.99 -13.36 -43.19
CA GLU A 452 -2.86 -12.52 -42.37
C GLU A 452 -2.87 -13.06 -40.93
N VAL A 453 -2.54 -12.19 -39.98
CA VAL A 453 -2.44 -12.57 -38.57
C VAL A 453 -3.83 -12.72 -37.99
N GLU A 454 -4.38 -13.94 -38.03
CA GLU A 454 -5.69 -14.22 -37.44
C GLU A 454 -5.68 -13.98 -35.92
N ALA A 455 -6.52 -13.04 -35.47
CA ALA A 455 -6.55 -12.61 -34.08
C ALA A 455 -7.17 -13.64 -33.14
N ASP A 456 -8.07 -14.47 -33.67
CA ASP A 456 -8.99 -15.33 -32.94
C ASP A 456 -8.42 -16.76 -32.77
N PHE A 457 -8.23 -17.15 -31.51
CA PHE A 457 -7.58 -18.40 -31.12
C PHE A 457 -8.44 -19.63 -31.49
N ASP A 458 -9.76 -19.54 -31.36
CA ASP A 458 -10.67 -20.64 -31.66
C ASP A 458 -10.72 -20.92 -33.16
N LYS A 459 -10.63 -19.87 -33.98
CA LYS A 459 -10.54 -20.00 -35.45
C LYS A 459 -9.23 -20.65 -35.87
N LEU A 460 -8.12 -20.29 -35.25
CA LEU A 460 -6.81 -20.92 -35.51
C LEU A 460 -6.86 -22.43 -35.21
N ILE A 461 -7.44 -22.83 -34.07
CA ILE A 461 -7.60 -24.24 -33.69
C ILE A 461 -8.52 -24.96 -34.67
N LEU A 462 -9.67 -24.37 -35.00
CA LEU A 462 -10.65 -24.98 -35.89
C LEU A 462 -10.06 -25.23 -37.28
N THR A 463 -9.32 -24.25 -37.81
CA THR A 463 -8.66 -24.33 -39.12
C THR A 463 -7.57 -25.40 -39.12
N ALA A 464 -6.74 -25.45 -38.07
CA ALA A 464 -5.70 -26.48 -37.93
C ALA A 464 -6.32 -27.87 -37.87
N LYS A 465 -7.39 -28.04 -37.09
CA LYS A 465 -8.11 -29.31 -36.95
C LYS A 465 -8.73 -29.77 -38.26
N GLN A 466 -9.35 -28.87 -39.02
CA GLN A 466 -9.93 -29.18 -40.33
C GLN A 466 -8.86 -29.64 -41.31
N LYS A 467 -7.75 -28.89 -41.42
CA LYS A 467 -6.63 -29.23 -42.32
C LYS A 467 -5.94 -30.53 -41.92
N LEU A 468 -5.69 -30.76 -40.63
CA LEU A 468 -5.15 -32.01 -40.13
C LEU A 468 -6.07 -33.19 -40.43
N ASN A 469 -7.39 -33.03 -40.28
CA ASN A 469 -8.35 -34.08 -40.63
C ASN A 469 -8.30 -34.44 -42.12
N VAL A 470 -8.19 -33.44 -43.01
CA VAL A 470 -8.01 -33.68 -44.46
C VAL A 470 -6.72 -34.46 -44.72
N LEU A 471 -5.62 -34.07 -44.07
CA LEU A 471 -4.32 -34.73 -44.22
C LEU A 471 -4.36 -36.18 -43.70
N ILE A 472 -4.96 -36.42 -42.53
CA ILE A 472 -5.14 -37.76 -41.95
C ILE A 472 -5.98 -38.64 -42.88
N GLN A 473 -7.07 -38.11 -43.45
CA GLN A 473 -7.89 -38.84 -44.40
C GLN A 473 -7.13 -39.16 -45.71
N ALA A 474 -6.32 -38.23 -46.21
CA ALA A 474 -5.49 -38.47 -47.39
C ALA A 474 -4.43 -39.55 -47.13
N VAL A 475 -3.73 -39.47 -46.00
CA VAL A 475 -2.72 -40.47 -45.58
C VAL A 475 -3.36 -41.84 -45.36
N SER A 476 -4.56 -41.91 -44.78
CA SER A 476 -5.27 -43.19 -44.56
C SER A 476 -5.62 -43.95 -45.84
N LYS A 477 -5.66 -43.25 -46.99
CA LYS A 477 -5.96 -43.80 -48.31
C LYS A 477 -4.70 -44.07 -49.15
N MET A 478 -3.51 -43.76 -48.61
CA MET A 478 -2.24 -43.94 -49.31
C MET A 478 -1.72 -45.37 -49.11
N GLU A 479 -1.41 -46.06 -50.20
CA GLU A 479 -0.79 -47.38 -50.14
C GLU A 479 0.67 -47.27 -49.71
N VAL A 480 1.01 -47.82 -48.54
CA VAL A 480 2.36 -47.76 -47.98
C VAL A 480 3.21 -48.88 -48.58
N THR A 481 3.96 -48.55 -49.63
CA THR A 481 4.99 -49.44 -50.19
C THR A 481 6.23 -49.49 -49.30
N ALA A 482 7.08 -50.52 -49.47
CA ALA A 482 8.29 -50.71 -48.65
C ALA A 482 9.27 -49.52 -48.75
N ASP A 483 9.38 -48.91 -49.93
CA ASP A 483 10.25 -47.76 -50.17
C ASP A 483 9.75 -46.49 -49.48
N VAL A 484 8.44 -46.26 -49.50
CA VAL A 484 7.79 -45.14 -48.78
C VAL A 484 8.00 -45.30 -47.27
N LYS A 485 7.90 -46.53 -46.75
CA LYS A 485 8.16 -46.82 -45.33
C LYS A 485 9.62 -46.59 -44.95
N ALA A 486 10.56 -46.99 -45.80
CA ALA A 486 11.99 -46.76 -45.57
C ALA A 486 12.33 -45.26 -45.60
N TYR A 487 11.78 -44.51 -46.56
CA TYR A 487 11.95 -43.06 -46.64
C TYR A 487 11.32 -42.32 -45.46
N ALA A 488 10.11 -42.71 -45.05
CA ALA A 488 9.44 -42.16 -43.88
C ALA A 488 10.22 -42.42 -42.58
N ASN A 489 10.77 -43.63 -42.42
CA ASN A 489 11.63 -43.94 -41.28
C ASN A 489 12.92 -43.12 -41.29
N ALA A 490 13.58 -42.97 -42.45
CA ALA A 490 14.78 -42.14 -42.56
C ALA A 490 14.48 -40.66 -42.25
N PHE A 491 13.35 -40.15 -42.73
CA PHE A 491 12.90 -38.79 -42.45
C PHE A 491 12.55 -38.60 -40.97
N TYR A 492 11.85 -39.55 -40.35
CA TYR A 492 11.53 -39.56 -38.93
C TYR A 492 12.79 -39.60 -38.06
N HIS A 493 13.76 -40.46 -38.40
CA HIS A 493 15.07 -40.49 -37.73
C HIS A 493 15.85 -39.18 -37.92
N GLY A 494 15.73 -38.52 -39.09
CA GLY A 494 16.30 -37.20 -39.33
C GLY A 494 15.67 -36.10 -38.48
N ILE A 495 14.34 -36.12 -38.30
CA ILE A 495 13.64 -35.22 -37.37
C ILE A 495 14.09 -35.51 -35.94
N LEU A 496 14.07 -36.76 -35.49
CA LEU A 496 14.55 -37.16 -34.15
C LEU A 496 15.99 -36.70 -33.91
N ALA A 497 16.90 -36.91 -34.87
CA ALA A 497 18.28 -36.47 -34.75
C ALA A 497 18.40 -34.94 -34.63
N ARG A 498 17.61 -34.16 -35.38
CA ARG A 498 17.56 -32.69 -35.25
C ARG A 498 16.98 -32.25 -33.91
N THR A 499 15.85 -32.83 -33.51
CA THR A 499 15.19 -32.52 -32.24
C THR A 499 16.10 -32.86 -31.06
N MET A 500 16.83 -33.98 -31.13
CA MET A 500 17.84 -34.36 -30.14
C MET A 500 19.03 -33.40 -30.14
N ARG A 501 19.41 -32.82 -31.29
CA ARG A 501 20.50 -31.83 -31.40
C ARG A 501 20.11 -30.45 -30.89
N ASP A 502 18.87 -30.02 -31.15
CA ASP A 502 18.33 -28.72 -30.74
C ASP A 502 17.90 -28.72 -29.26
N ASN A 503 17.49 -29.89 -28.74
CA ASN A 503 17.28 -30.12 -27.31
C ASN A 503 18.59 -30.48 -26.58
N TYR A 504 19.67 -30.80 -27.29
CA TYR A 504 21.05 -30.74 -26.78
C TYR A 504 21.51 -29.28 -26.69
N LYS A 505 20.73 -28.43 -26.03
CA LYS A 505 21.33 -27.31 -25.32
C LYS A 505 22.02 -27.96 -24.13
N ASP A 506 23.33 -27.82 -24.04
CA ASP A 506 24.19 -28.22 -22.91
C ASP A 506 23.43 -28.32 -21.58
N GLU A 507 22.76 -29.44 -21.35
CA GLU A 507 22.69 -29.99 -20.03
C GLU A 507 24.11 -30.48 -19.79
N VAL A 508 24.94 -29.56 -19.29
CA VAL A 508 25.93 -29.92 -18.29
C VAL A 508 25.13 -30.49 -17.12
N VAL A 509 24.60 -31.70 -17.30
CA VAL A 509 24.48 -32.64 -16.20
C VAL A 509 25.93 -32.87 -15.82
N ALA A 510 26.34 -32.17 -14.76
CA ALA A 510 27.50 -32.52 -13.98
C ALA A 510 27.27 -33.91 -13.36
N GLU A 511 27.26 -34.95 -14.20
CA GLU A 511 27.45 -36.32 -13.76
C GLU A 511 28.96 -36.56 -13.72
N GLY A 512 29.51 -36.39 -12.52
CA GLY A 512 30.66 -37.15 -12.06
C GLY A 512 32.01 -36.78 -12.67
N GLY A 513 32.52 -35.59 -12.38
CA GLY A 513 33.91 -35.23 -12.67
C GLY A 513 34.38 -34.01 -11.88
N LEU A 514 35.04 -34.27 -10.75
CA LEU A 514 35.64 -33.31 -9.82
C LEU A 514 34.67 -32.31 -9.17
N ILE A 515 34.32 -32.61 -7.93
CA ILE A 515 33.93 -31.61 -6.94
C ILE A 515 35.16 -30.72 -6.73
N GLU A 516 35.22 -29.59 -7.45
CA GLU A 516 35.98 -28.45 -6.98
C GLU A 516 35.24 -27.93 -5.74
N PHE A 517 35.67 -28.43 -4.57
CA PHE A 517 35.47 -27.70 -3.33
C PHE A 517 36.24 -26.38 -3.48
N GLU A 518 35.57 -25.33 -3.95
CA GLU A 518 35.92 -23.99 -3.48
C GLU A 518 35.67 -24.00 -1.97
N MET A 519 36.70 -24.37 -1.22
CA MET A 519 36.73 -24.03 0.19
C MET A 519 36.80 -22.52 0.26
N GLU A 520 35.66 -21.88 0.50
CA GLU A 520 35.64 -20.50 0.97
C GLU A 520 36.47 -20.47 2.26
N ASP A 521 37.72 -20.02 2.14
CA ASP A 521 38.61 -19.81 3.27
C ASP A 521 37.95 -18.77 4.20
N PRO A 522 37.53 -19.16 5.42
CA PRO A 522 36.80 -18.27 6.32
C PRO A 522 37.64 -17.08 6.81
N ASN A 523 38.94 -17.04 6.51
CA ASN A 523 39.80 -15.88 6.76
C ASN A 523 39.86 -14.86 5.61
N VAL A 524 39.31 -15.18 4.42
CA VAL A 524 39.30 -14.27 3.28
C VAL A 524 37.90 -13.68 3.13
N PRO A 525 37.71 -12.36 3.37
CA PRO A 525 36.38 -11.75 3.28
C PRO A 525 35.85 -11.82 1.85
N SER A 526 34.60 -12.31 1.68
CA SER A 526 33.95 -12.36 0.37
C SER A 526 33.82 -10.96 -0.24
N HIS A 527 33.73 -10.88 -1.56
CA HIS A 527 33.64 -9.61 -2.30
C HIS A 527 32.50 -8.70 -1.80
N ALA A 528 31.40 -9.29 -1.30
CA ALA A 528 30.31 -8.56 -0.67
C ALA A 528 30.72 -7.92 0.68
N VAL A 529 31.47 -8.64 1.52
CA VAL A 529 32.01 -8.13 2.80
C VAL A 529 33.06 -7.06 2.57
N VAL A 530 33.92 -7.22 1.55
CA VAL A 530 34.89 -6.19 1.15
C VAL A 530 34.16 -4.92 0.73
N LYS A 531 33.15 -5.01 -0.15
CA LYS A 531 32.34 -3.84 -0.55
C LYS A 531 31.67 -3.15 0.62
N LEU A 532 31.14 -3.92 1.57
CA LEU A 532 30.46 -3.38 2.74
C LEU A 532 31.43 -2.65 3.69
N ARG A 533 32.62 -3.23 3.94
CA ARG A 533 33.68 -2.58 4.71
C ARG A 533 34.25 -1.34 4.02
N SER A 534 34.42 -1.38 2.69
CA SER A 534 34.85 -0.20 1.93
C SER A 534 33.82 0.94 2.02
N LYS A 535 32.53 0.62 1.94
CA LYS A 535 31.46 1.61 2.12
C LYS A 535 31.47 2.22 3.53
N GLN A 536 31.62 1.40 4.56
CA GLN A 536 31.69 1.86 5.96
C GLN A 536 32.93 2.73 6.24
N LEU A 537 34.08 2.41 5.63
CA LEU A 537 35.29 3.24 5.73
C LEU A 537 35.11 4.62 5.08
N VAL A 538 34.46 4.68 3.92
CA VAL A 538 34.17 5.94 3.23
C VAL A 538 33.19 6.79 4.04
N GLU A 539 32.13 6.19 4.59
CA GLU A 539 31.15 6.89 5.42
C GLU A 539 31.77 7.40 6.74
N ALA A 540 32.69 6.64 7.35
CA ALA A 540 33.42 7.07 8.54
C ALA A 540 34.38 8.23 8.27
N GLN A 541 35.07 8.25 7.12
CA GLN A 541 35.96 9.36 6.74
C GLN A 541 35.21 10.63 6.34
N VAL A 542 34.00 10.52 5.79
CA VAL A 542 33.15 11.69 5.48
C VAL A 542 32.63 12.35 6.76
N SER A 543 32.43 11.59 7.84
CA SER A 543 31.99 12.14 9.13
C SER A 543 33.07 12.91 9.91
N GLU A 544 34.36 12.74 9.59
CA GLU A 544 35.47 13.43 10.28
C GLU A 544 35.82 14.82 9.68
N PHE A 545 35.26 15.17 8.51
CA PHE A 545 35.59 16.41 7.80
C PHE A 545 34.49 17.48 7.78
N ASP A 546 33.34 17.26 8.43
CA ASP A 546 32.32 18.30 8.61
C ASP A 546 32.70 19.24 9.78
N VAL A 547 33.65 20.14 9.51
CA VAL A 547 33.85 21.36 10.31
C VAL A 547 32.77 22.35 9.89
N PRO A 548 31.91 22.83 10.81
CA PRO A 548 30.94 23.86 10.46
C PRO A 548 31.66 25.20 10.20
N ASP A 549 31.59 25.66 8.95
CA ASP A 549 31.93 27.01 8.54
C ASP A 549 31.04 28.03 9.30
N VAL A 550 31.60 28.65 10.32
CA VAL A 550 31.04 29.85 10.94
C VAL A 550 31.59 31.06 10.20
N PRO A 551 30.76 31.90 9.55
CA PRO A 551 31.25 33.13 8.95
C PRO A 551 31.47 34.17 10.05
N ALA A 552 32.73 34.54 10.26
CA ALA A 552 33.10 35.71 11.04
C ALA A 552 32.66 36.98 10.28
N LYS A 553 31.80 37.78 10.89
CA LYS A 553 31.66 39.20 10.55
C LYS A 553 31.93 40.06 11.79
N LYS A 554 32.88 40.97 11.59
CA LYS A 554 33.23 42.11 12.44
C LYS A 554 32.09 43.12 12.51
#